data_AF-A0A098T9E4-F1
#
_entry.id   AF-A0A098T9E4-F1
#
_cell.length_a   1.000
_cell.length_b   1.000
_cell.length_c   1.000
_cell.angle_alpha   90.00
_cell.angle_beta   90.00
_cell.angle_gamma   90.00
#
_symmetry.space_group_name_H-M   'P 1'
#
loop_
_entity.id
_entity.type
_entity.pdbx_description
1 polymer ?
#
loop_
_entity_poly.entity_id
_entity_poly.type
_entity_poly.pdbx_seq_one_letter_code
_entity_poly.pdbx_strand_id
1 'polypeptide(L)'
;MPPKQRKAEQKVRQKKTRDTAREKRRPSRDDIARLLLWQMITGVNANRRDRCEVLDRLRNELVDGLVSQGFDARESEDVFERLVHKYVNGPPPFRPKRHLKKAAGGSDAD
;
A
#
# COMPACT_ATOMS: atom_id res chain seq x y z
N MET A 1 -36.00 8.12 9.72
CA MET A 1 -35.32 7.87 8.43
C MET A 1 -35.21 6.36 8.19
N PRO A 2 -35.93 5.81 7.21
CA PRO A 2 -35.88 4.40 6.83
C PRO A 2 -34.46 3.93 6.48
N PRO A 3 -34.08 2.66 6.77
CA PRO A 3 -32.73 2.13 6.52
C PRO A 3 -32.25 2.26 5.07
N LYS A 4 -33.17 2.19 4.09
CA LYS A 4 -32.85 2.35 2.66
C LYS A 4 -32.40 3.77 2.31
N GLN A 5 -33.05 4.79 2.90
CA GLN A 5 -32.72 6.20 2.67
C GLN A 5 -31.36 6.56 3.29
N ARG A 6 -31.08 6.08 4.52
CA ARG A 6 -29.76 6.25 5.17
C ARG A 6 -28.61 5.66 4.35
N LYS A 7 -28.79 4.46 3.80
CA LYS A 7 -27.78 3.81 2.95
C LYS A 7 -27.54 4.58 1.64
N ALA A 8 -28.58 5.16 1.04
CA ALA A 8 -28.46 5.96 -0.18
C ALA A 8 -27.68 7.26 0.07
N GLU A 9 -28.01 8.00 1.13
CA GLU A 9 -27.28 9.21 1.53
C GLU A 9 -25.81 8.92 1.85
N GLN A 10 -25.54 7.81 2.54
CA GLN A 10 -24.17 7.40 2.84
C GLN A 10 -23.38 7.10 1.57
N LYS A 11 -23.99 6.46 0.57
CA LYS A 11 -23.35 6.23 -0.73
C LYS A 11 -23.01 7.53 -1.44
N VAL A 12 -23.90 8.52 -1.42
CA VAL A 12 -23.67 9.84 -2.03
C VAL A 12 -22.52 10.56 -1.34
N ARG A 13 -22.50 10.58 0.00
CA ARG A 13 -21.41 11.19 0.78
C ARG A 13 -20.07 10.53 0.47
N GLN A 14 -20.01 9.21 0.51
CA GLN A 14 -18.79 8.46 0.17
C GLN A 14 -18.33 8.71 -1.26
N LYS A 15 -19.26 8.84 -2.22
CA LYS A 15 -18.93 9.18 -3.60
C LYS A 15 -18.27 10.56 -3.69
N LYS A 16 -18.88 11.58 -3.08
CA LYS A 16 -18.32 12.94 -3.04
C LYS A 16 -16.92 12.96 -2.44
N THR A 17 -16.69 12.28 -1.32
CA THR A 17 -15.36 12.17 -0.70
C THR A 17 -14.34 11.51 -1.63
N ARG A 18 -14.73 10.44 -2.35
CA ARG A 18 -13.85 9.78 -3.31
C ARG A 18 -13.53 10.66 -4.51
N ASP A 19 -14.50 11.40 -5.02
CA ASP A 19 -14.32 12.26 -6.19
C ASP A 19 -13.40 13.44 -5.86
N THR A 20 -13.61 14.12 -4.73
CA THR A 20 -12.68 15.16 -4.26
C THR A 20 -11.27 14.62 -4.00
N ALA A 21 -11.14 13.41 -3.45
CA ALA A 21 -9.83 12.79 -3.26
C ALA A 21 -9.13 12.49 -4.61
N ARG A 22 -9.89 12.09 -5.63
CA ARG A 22 -9.37 11.85 -6.99
C ARG A 22 -8.91 13.14 -7.66
N GLU A 23 -9.72 14.20 -7.58
CA GLU A 23 -9.37 15.53 -8.10
C GLU A 23 -8.08 16.05 -7.48
N LYS A 24 -7.96 15.93 -6.15
CA LYS A 24 -6.75 16.32 -5.41
C LYS A 24 -5.58 15.34 -5.55
N ARG A 25 -5.73 14.26 -6.34
CA ARG A 25 -4.72 13.19 -6.51
C ARG A 25 -4.22 12.64 -5.17
N ARG A 26 -5.08 12.62 -4.15
CA ARG A 26 -4.71 12.28 -2.78
C ARG A 26 -4.36 10.79 -2.68
N PRO A 27 -3.18 10.41 -2.14
CA PRO A 27 -2.89 9.02 -1.86
C PRO A 27 -3.81 8.49 -0.75
N SER A 28 -4.22 7.24 -0.90
CA SER A 28 -4.89 6.49 0.15
C SER A 28 -3.87 5.96 1.16
N ARG A 29 -4.36 5.52 2.33
CA ARG A 29 -3.53 4.86 3.34
C ARG A 29 -2.82 3.63 2.75
N ASP A 30 -3.51 2.87 1.91
CA ASP A 30 -2.96 1.69 1.23
C ASP A 30 -1.85 2.05 0.24
N ASP A 31 -1.94 3.19 -0.47
CA ASP A 31 -0.84 3.63 -1.35
C ASP A 31 0.42 3.94 -0.56
N ILE A 32 0.27 4.63 0.57
CA ILE A 32 1.38 4.96 1.47
C ILE A 32 1.96 3.68 2.07
N ALA A 33 1.11 2.77 2.56
CA ALA A 33 1.55 1.51 3.15
C ALA A 33 2.32 0.63 2.16
N ARG A 34 1.82 0.49 0.91
CA ARG A 34 2.51 -0.28 -0.13
C ARG A 34 3.85 0.35 -0.51
N LEU A 35 3.89 1.67 -0.66
CA LEU A 35 5.12 2.37 -1.02
C LEU A 35 6.16 2.27 0.09
N LEU A 36 5.74 2.48 1.35
CA LEU A 36 6.61 2.36 2.52
C LEU A 36 7.19 0.94 2.62
N LEU A 37 6.34 -0.10 2.55
CA LEU A 37 6.79 -1.48 2.63
C LEU A 37 7.75 -1.83 1.48
N TRP A 38 7.44 -1.40 0.26
CA TRP A 38 8.32 -1.61 -0.88
C TRP A 38 9.68 -0.93 -0.71
N GLN A 39 9.72 0.32 -0.22
CA GLN A 39 10.97 1.04 0.05
C GLN A 39 11.78 0.41 1.19
N MET A 40 11.14 -0.04 2.27
CA MET A 40 11.84 -0.72 3.37
C MET A 40 12.49 -2.01 2.88
N ILE A 41 11.79 -2.81 2.08
CA ILE A 41 12.32 -4.07 1.55
C ILE A 41 13.41 -3.83 0.49
N THR A 42 13.15 -2.98 -0.51
CA THR A 42 14.10 -2.76 -1.62
C THR A 42 15.27 -1.85 -1.24
N GLY A 43 15.05 -0.85 -0.39
CA GLY A 43 16.09 0.06 0.11
C GLY A 43 17.10 -0.63 1.02
N VAL A 44 16.64 -1.53 1.89
CA VAL A 44 17.55 -2.40 2.67
C VAL A 44 18.32 -3.34 1.73
N ASN A 45 17.67 -3.83 0.67
CA ASN A 45 18.31 -4.73 -0.28
C ASN A 45 19.41 -4.07 -1.14
N ALA A 46 19.29 -2.77 -1.43
CA ALA A 46 20.15 -2.08 -2.39
C ALA A 46 21.48 -1.55 -1.83
N ASN A 47 21.63 -1.34 -0.51
CA ASN A 47 22.71 -0.45 -0.04
C ASN A 47 23.35 -0.77 1.33
N ARG A 48 23.38 -2.05 1.76
CA ARG A 48 23.84 -2.39 3.13
C ARG A 48 24.65 -3.68 3.24
N ARG A 49 25.78 -3.61 3.96
CA ARG A 49 26.54 -4.81 4.41
C ARG A 49 25.76 -5.62 5.45
N ASP A 50 24.86 -4.95 6.18
CA ASP A 50 23.97 -5.44 7.24
C ASP A 50 22.54 -5.80 6.72
N ARG A 51 22.38 -6.00 5.40
CA ARG A 51 21.08 -6.25 4.74
C ARG A 51 20.24 -7.32 5.44
N CYS A 52 20.86 -8.47 5.75
CA CYS A 52 20.17 -9.60 6.35
C CYS A 52 19.69 -9.25 7.76
N GLU A 53 20.54 -8.63 8.59
CA GLU A 53 20.18 -8.26 9.97
C GLU A 53 19.01 -7.28 10.04
N VAL A 54 18.98 -6.28 9.14
CA VAL A 54 17.90 -5.28 9.13
C VAL A 54 16.57 -5.90 8.66
N LEU A 55 16.59 -6.75 7.62
CA LEU A 55 15.38 -7.43 7.17
C LEU A 55 14.90 -8.46 8.19
N ASP A 56 15.81 -9.17 8.85
CA ASP A 56 15.47 -10.14 9.90
C ASP A 56 14.82 -9.46 11.10
N ARG A 57 15.36 -8.31 11.56
CA ARG A 57 14.72 -7.52 12.62
C ARG A 57 13.32 -7.06 12.23
N LEU A 58 13.16 -6.54 11.01
CA LEU A 58 11.86 -6.10 10.50
C LEU A 58 10.86 -7.26 10.43
N ARG A 59 11.30 -8.44 9.97
CA ARG A 59 10.47 -9.65 9.96
C ARG A 59 9.99 -9.97 11.37
N ASN A 60 10.91 -10.04 12.33
CA ASN A 60 10.59 -10.41 13.71
C ASN A 60 9.58 -9.44 14.34
N GLU A 61 9.80 -8.12 14.21
CA GLU A 61 8.87 -7.11 14.75
C GLU A 61 7.46 -7.22 14.14
N LEU A 62 7.35 -7.49 12.84
CA LEU A 62 6.07 -7.66 12.17
C LEU A 62 5.38 -8.97 12.58
N VAL A 63 6.14 -10.07 12.66
CA VAL A 63 5.62 -11.37 13.07
C VAL A 63 5.14 -11.32 14.51
N ASP A 64 5.90 -10.73 15.43
CA ASP A 64 5.48 -10.53 16.82
C ASP A 64 4.18 -9.73 16.91
N GLY A 65 4.08 -8.66 16.11
CA GLY A 65 2.85 -7.86 16.00
C GLY A 65 1.65 -8.64 15.46
N LEU A 66 1.86 -9.55 14.51
CA LEU A 66 0.81 -10.42 13.97
C LEU A 66 0.42 -11.53 14.96
N VAL A 67 1.39 -12.15 15.62
CA VAL A 67 1.16 -13.15 16.67
C VAL A 67 0.35 -12.56 17.82
N SER A 68 0.61 -11.31 18.21
CA SER A 68 -0.16 -10.59 19.23
C SER A 68 -1.65 -10.42 18.88
N GLN A 69 -1.99 -10.49 17.58
CA GLN A 69 -3.37 -10.43 17.07
C GLN A 69 -4.00 -11.83 16.88
N GLY A 70 -3.25 -12.89 17.17
CA GLY A 70 -3.69 -14.29 17.04
C GLY A 70 -3.35 -14.96 15.70
N PHE A 71 -2.48 -14.37 14.88
CA PHE A 71 -1.97 -15.04 13.68
C PHE A 71 -0.89 -16.07 14.02
N ASP A 72 -0.78 -17.12 13.20
CA ASP A 72 0.30 -18.09 13.33
C ASP A 72 1.65 -17.49 12.92
N ALA A 73 2.70 -17.78 13.68
CA ALA A 73 4.03 -17.22 13.47
C ALA A 73 4.66 -17.72 12.16
N ARG A 74 4.59 -19.02 11.89
CA ARG A 74 5.18 -19.65 10.70
C ARG A 74 4.50 -19.14 9.43
N GLU A 75 3.17 -19.09 9.44
CA GLU A 75 2.39 -18.56 8.32
C GLU A 75 2.69 -17.08 8.07
N SER A 76 2.91 -16.31 9.15
CA SER A 76 3.26 -14.88 9.05
C SER A 76 4.66 -14.68 8.45
N GLU A 77 5.65 -15.46 8.90
CA GLU A 77 7.02 -15.47 8.34
C GLU A 77 6.98 -15.83 6.85
N ASP A 78 6.28 -16.90 6.49
CA ASP A 78 6.14 -17.37 5.12
C ASP A 78 5.53 -16.31 4.18
N VAL A 79 4.52 -15.58 4.64
CA VAL A 79 3.94 -14.46 3.88
C VAL A 79 4.96 -13.33 3.71
N PHE A 80 5.71 -12.99 4.77
CA PHE A 80 6.74 -11.96 4.71
C PHE A 80 7.85 -12.32 3.70
N GLU A 81 8.39 -13.53 3.76
CA GLU A 81 9.46 -13.96 2.85
C GLU A 81 9.01 -13.97 1.39
N ARG A 82 7.77 -14.42 1.12
CA ARG A 82 7.17 -14.33 -0.23
C ARG A 82 7.03 -12.88 -0.70
N LEU A 83 6.68 -11.95 0.19
CA LEU A 83 6.60 -10.52 -0.12
C LEU A 83 7.97 -9.93 -0.44
N VAL A 84 9.00 -10.26 0.36
CA VAL A 84 10.38 -9.84 0.11
C VAL A 84 10.83 -10.32 -1.26
N HIS A 85 10.69 -11.61 -1.54
CA HIS A 85 11.05 -12.19 -2.84
C HIS A 85 10.35 -11.47 -4.00
N LYS A 86 9.04 -11.23 -3.86
CA LYS A 86 8.24 -10.52 -4.88
C LYS A 86 8.72 -9.10 -5.13
N TYR A 87 9.06 -8.35 -4.08
CA TYR A 87 9.43 -6.94 -4.22
C TYR A 87 10.87 -6.73 -4.65
N VAL A 88 11.77 -7.65 -4.28
CA VAL A 88 13.16 -7.63 -4.72
C VAL A 88 13.30 -8.01 -6.19
N ASN A 89 12.57 -9.04 -6.64
CA ASN A 89 12.74 -9.60 -8.00
C ASN A 89 11.68 -9.14 -9.01
N GLY A 90 10.60 -8.53 -8.53
CA GLY A 90 9.44 -8.17 -9.34
C GLY A 90 9.32 -6.68 -9.61
N PRO A 91 8.38 -6.29 -10.48
CA PRO A 91 8.06 -4.88 -10.69
C PRO A 91 7.53 -4.25 -9.39
N PRO A 92 7.66 -2.92 -9.23
CA PRO A 92 7.11 -2.23 -8.07
C PRO A 92 5.60 -2.51 -7.90
N PRO A 93 5.07 -2.60 -6.68
CA PRO A 93 3.68 -3.01 -6.40
C PRO A 93 2.65 -1.90 -6.68
N PHE A 94 2.95 -0.99 -7.61
CA PHE A 94 2.13 0.16 -7.93
C PHE A 94 1.03 -0.23 -8.90
N ARG A 95 -0.22 -0.14 -8.45
CA ARG A 95 -1.37 -0.31 -9.33
C ARG A 95 -1.62 0.99 -10.10
N PRO A 96 -1.58 1.00 -11.45
CA PRO A 96 -1.84 2.20 -12.22
C PRO A 96 -3.24 2.76 -11.93
N LYS A 97 -3.32 4.03 -11.52
CA LYS A 97 -4.59 4.71 -11.26
C LYS A 97 -5.00 5.53 -12.47
N ARG A 98 -6.11 5.15 -13.12
CA ARG A 98 -6.63 5.83 -14.33
C ARG A 98 -6.77 7.34 -14.15
N HIS A 99 -7.23 7.80 -12.98
CA HIS A 99 -7.38 9.23 -12.69
C HIS A 99 -6.05 9.97 -12.51
N LEU A 100 -4.92 9.28 -12.34
CA LEU A 100 -3.60 9.89 -12.32
C LEU A 100 -2.95 9.96 -13.72
N LYS A 101 -3.46 9.21 -14.72
CA LYS A 101 -2.92 9.19 -16.09
C LYS A 101 -3.30 10.42 -16.92
N LYS A 102 -4.44 11.06 -16.63
CA LYS A 102 -5.02 12.12 -17.48
C LYS A 102 -4.36 13.51 -17.33
N ALA A 103 -3.41 13.67 -16.42
CA ALA A 103 -2.77 14.96 -16.14
C ALA A 103 -1.38 15.13 -16.79
N ALA A 104 -0.89 14.16 -17.54
CA ALA A 104 0.44 14.20 -18.19
C ALA A 104 0.37 14.55 -19.69
N GLY A 105 -0.70 15.22 -20.13
CA GLY A 105 -0.91 15.58 -21.54
C GLY A 105 -1.79 16.83 -21.65
N GLY A 106 -1.30 17.94 -21.10
CA GLY A 106 -2.05 19.20 -21.04
C GLY A 106 -1.12 20.41 -20.90
N SER A 107 -0.15 20.53 -21.82
CA SER A 107 0.35 21.80 -22.33
C SER A 107 1.18 21.53 -23.60
N ASP A 108 0.51 21.07 -24.65
CA ASP A 108 0.96 21.41 -26.01
C ASP A 108 -0.03 22.47 -26.51
N ALA A 109 0.54 23.54 -27.04
CA ALA A 109 -0.13 24.75 -27.48
C ALA A 109 -1.15 24.49 -28.61
N ASP A 110 -2.32 25.12 -28.49
CA ASP A 110 -2.82 26.19 -29.39
C ASP A 110 -4.13 26.76 -28.83
#